data_AF-A0A925LI54-F1
#
_entry.id   AF-A0A925LI54-F1
#
_cell.length_a   1.000
_cell.length_b   1.000
_cell.length_c   1.000
_cell.angle_alpha   90.00
_cell.angle_beta   90.00
_cell.angle_gamma   90.00
#
_symmetry.space_group_name_H-M   'P 1'
#
loop_
_entity.id
_entity.type
_entity.pdbx_description
1 polymer ?
#
loop_
_entity_poly.entity_id
_entity_poly.type
_entity_poly.pdbx_seq_one_letter_code
_entity_poly.pdbx_strand_id
1 'polypeptide(L)'
;AQAKGRVERMFGTLQSRLPVELRLANVTSIQQANQFLITYIKKFNKQFALPIDNIKSVFETQPDNDKINLTLAVLSSRKIDNGSCLKYQNEYYLPVNSHGIAVHHRKGTTAMVIRAFNGELYSCIGEQVYALELLLEHKPSSKAFDLATIPQAQKKKYIPPMNHPWKKASFEKYAKSQSHRKDVA
;
A
#
# COMPACT_ATOMS: atom_id res chain seq x y z
N ALA A 1 -24.12 32.71 11.57
CA ALA A 1 -22.99 33.67 11.52
C ALA A 1 -21.80 33.00 10.85
N GLN A 2 -21.26 33.55 9.75
CA GLN A 2 -20.10 32.97 9.05
C GLN A 2 -18.87 32.94 9.97
N ALA A 3 -18.32 31.75 10.19
CA ALA A 3 -17.07 31.55 10.97
C ALA A 3 -15.89 32.33 10.36
N LYS A 4 -15.87 32.45 9.03
CA LYS A 4 -14.83 33.14 8.26
C LYS A 4 -14.60 34.60 8.70
N GLY A 5 -15.66 35.38 8.88
CA GLY A 5 -15.55 36.78 9.29
C GLY A 5 -15.11 36.97 10.75
N ARG A 6 -15.31 35.98 11.63
CA ARG A 6 -14.79 36.01 13.02
C ARG A 6 -13.29 35.72 13.04
N VAL A 7 -12.87 34.72 12.27
CA VAL A 7 -11.46 34.33 12.13
C VAL A 7 -10.65 35.47 11.50
N GLU A 8 -11.17 36.12 10.45
CA GLU A 8 -10.50 37.26 9.80
C GLU A 8 -10.31 38.45 10.76
N ARG A 9 -11.31 38.78 11.58
CA ARG A 9 -11.17 39.84 12.59
C ARG A 9 -10.13 39.51 13.66
N MET A 10 -10.12 38.26 14.14
CA MET A 10 -9.12 37.79 15.10
C MET A 10 -7.72 37.81 14.51
N PHE A 11 -7.56 37.42 13.24
CA PHE A 11 -6.26 37.48 12.57
C PHE A 11 -5.77 38.91 12.37
N GLY A 12 -6.65 39.86 12.05
CA GLY A 12 -6.27 41.27 11.98
C GLY A 12 -5.76 41.84 13.32
N THR A 13 -6.41 41.51 14.44
CA THR A 13 -5.96 41.95 15.77
C THR A 13 -4.68 41.25 16.20
N LEU A 14 -4.50 39.97 15.86
CA LEU A 14 -3.30 39.23 16.19
C LEU A 14 -2.08 39.71 15.37
N GLN A 15 -2.25 39.92 14.06
CA GLN A 15 -1.17 40.40 13.19
C GLN A 15 -0.68 41.81 13.55
N SER A 16 -1.58 42.68 14.03
CA SER A 16 -1.20 44.04 14.45
C SER A 16 -0.51 44.06 15.83
N ARG A 17 -0.96 43.24 16.79
CA ARG A 17 -0.44 43.28 18.17
C ARG A 17 0.76 42.37 18.42
N LEU A 18 0.79 41.17 17.84
CA LEU A 18 1.83 40.18 18.10
C LEU A 18 3.26 40.73 17.85
N PRO A 19 3.54 41.49 16.78
CA PRO A 19 4.88 42.06 16.58
C PRO A 19 5.27 43.09 17.65
N VAL A 20 4.31 43.86 18.17
CA VAL A 20 4.54 44.85 19.23
C VAL A 20 4.86 44.14 20.55
N GLU A 21 4.09 43.11 20.86
CA GLU A 21 4.24 42.30 22.07
C GLU A 21 5.56 41.52 22.09
N LEU A 22 5.97 40.96 20.94
CA LEU A 22 7.28 40.33 20.78
C LEU A 22 8.42 41.34 20.97
N ARG A 23 8.26 42.58 20.49
CA ARG A 23 9.24 43.65 20.67
C ARG A 23 9.33 44.09 22.14
N LEU A 24 8.20 44.24 22.83
CA LEU A 24 8.17 44.55 24.27
C LEU A 24 8.82 43.45 25.12
N ALA A 25 8.69 42.19 24.69
CA ALA A 25 9.32 41.05 25.33
C ALA A 25 10.79 40.83 24.92
N ASN A 26 11.39 41.72 24.11
CA ASN A 26 12.76 41.62 23.59
C ASN A 26 13.07 40.26 22.93
N VAL A 27 12.09 39.67 22.23
CA VAL A 27 12.27 38.39 21.55
C VAL A 27 13.06 38.59 20.27
N THR A 28 14.21 37.92 20.16
CA THR A 28 15.13 38.05 19.02
C THR A 28 15.32 36.75 18.25
N SER A 29 14.81 35.62 18.77
CA SER A 29 14.93 34.29 18.14
C SER A 29 13.58 33.60 18.00
N ILE A 30 13.49 32.65 17.05
CA ILE A 30 12.29 31.85 16.79
C ILE A 30 11.94 30.97 18.00
N GLN A 31 12.95 30.43 18.69
CA GLN A 31 12.76 29.59 19.88
C GLN A 31 12.13 30.39 21.01
N GLN A 32 12.61 31.62 21.25
CA GLN A 32 12.02 32.52 22.23
C GLN A 32 10.61 32.94 21.83
N ALA A 33 10.34 33.15 20.53
CA ALA A 33 8.99 33.46 20.04
C ALA A 33 8.02 32.30 20.32
N ASN A 34 8.43 31.05 20.08
CA ASN A 34 7.61 29.87 20.37
C ASN A 34 7.28 29.75 21.87
N GLN A 35 8.27 29.98 22.75
CA GLN A 35 8.07 30.04 24.21
C GLN A 35 7.12 31.18 24.61
N PHE A 36 7.31 32.37 24.04
CA PHE A 36 6.47 33.53 24.30
C PHE A 36 5.01 33.28 23.92
N LEU A 37 4.76 32.68 22.74
CA LEU A 37 3.42 32.41 22.22
C LEU A 37 2.58 31.56 23.18
N ILE A 38 3.15 30.56 23.85
CA ILE A 38 2.43 29.71 24.81
C ILE A 38 1.80 30.55 25.93
N THR A 39 2.52 31.55 26.42
CA THR A 39 2.03 32.45 27.47
C THR A 39 1.13 33.57 26.92
N TYR A 40 1.48 34.12 25.75
CA TYR A 40 0.77 35.22 25.12
C TYR A 40 -0.63 34.82 24.67
N ILE A 41 -0.81 33.61 24.10
CA ILE A 41 -2.12 33.11 23.69
C ILE A 41 -3.11 33.12 24.86
N LYS A 42 -2.67 32.74 26.06
CA LYS A 42 -3.51 32.79 27.28
C LYS A 42 -3.91 34.22 27.64
N LYS A 43 -2.97 35.17 27.58
CA LYS A 43 -3.22 36.60 27.85
C LYS A 43 -4.17 37.21 26.80
N PHE A 44 -3.93 36.91 25.52
CA PHE A 44 -4.74 37.34 24.39
C PHE A 44 -6.17 36.82 24.51
N ASN A 45 -6.34 35.52 24.79
CA ASN A 45 -7.66 34.94 24.99
C ASN A 45 -8.38 35.57 26.20
N LYS A 46 -7.68 35.88 27.29
CA LYS A 46 -8.29 36.57 28.44
C LYS A 46 -8.83 37.97 28.09
N GLN A 47 -8.20 38.67 27.15
CA GLN A 47 -8.60 40.02 26.75
C GLN A 47 -9.65 40.05 25.63
N PHE A 48 -9.57 39.13 24.68
CA PHE A 48 -10.35 39.18 23.43
C PHE A 48 -11.30 38.01 23.22
N ALA A 49 -11.19 36.91 23.99
CA ALA A 49 -12.13 35.81 23.87
C ALA A 49 -13.48 36.22 24.46
N LEU A 50 -14.55 35.78 23.79
CA LEU A 50 -15.90 35.90 24.31
C LEU A 50 -16.09 34.88 25.44
N PRO A 51 -16.84 35.21 26.52
CA PRO A 51 -17.15 34.31 27.64
C PRO A 51 -18.19 33.23 27.25
N ILE A 52 -18.13 32.75 26.02
CA ILE A 52 -19.07 31.77 25.49
C ILE A 52 -18.39 30.40 25.60
N ASP A 53 -18.71 29.67 26.67
CA ASP A 53 -18.33 28.25 26.88
C ASP A 53 -19.09 27.29 25.95
N ASN A 54 -19.64 27.79 24.85
CA ASN A 54 -20.57 27.04 24.01
C ASN A 54 -19.90 26.38 22.81
N ILE A 55 -18.61 26.03 22.93
CA ILE A 55 -18.00 25.06 22.02
C ILE A 55 -18.23 23.69 22.64
N LYS A 56 -19.50 23.30 22.77
CA LYS A 56 -19.81 21.88 22.89
C LYS A 56 -19.20 21.25 21.64
N SER A 57 -18.17 20.42 21.82
CA SER A 57 -17.52 19.76 20.69
C SER A 57 -18.60 19.02 19.91
N VAL A 58 -18.87 19.49 18.68
CA VAL A 58 -19.73 18.79 17.71
C VAL A 58 -18.90 17.79 16.91
N PHE A 59 -17.58 17.74 17.14
CA PHE A 59 -16.71 16.76 16.53
C PHE A 59 -16.95 15.39 17.14
N GLU A 60 -16.96 14.37 16.27
CA GLU A 60 -16.94 13.00 16.71
C GLU A 60 -15.68 12.71 17.53
N THR A 61 -15.83 11.89 18.56
CA THR A 61 -14.69 11.37 19.31
C THR A 61 -13.82 10.52 18.39
N GLN A 62 -12.51 10.53 18.64
CA GLN A 62 -11.60 9.65 17.93
C GLN A 62 -12.11 8.20 18.02
N PRO A 63 -12.28 7.50 16.89
CA PRO A 63 -12.65 6.10 16.91
C PRO A 63 -11.53 5.29 17.56
N ASP A 64 -11.91 4.18 18.17
CA ASP A 64 -10.94 3.28 18.79
C ASP A 64 -9.92 2.76 17.76
N ASN A 65 -8.72 2.42 18.23
CA ASN A 65 -7.62 1.96 17.38
C ASN A 65 -8.04 0.75 16.55
N ASP A 66 -8.80 -0.19 17.11
CA ASP A 66 -9.30 -1.36 16.39
C ASP A 66 -10.22 -0.97 15.23
N LYS A 67 -11.08 0.02 15.45
CA LYS A 67 -11.98 0.54 14.41
C LYS A 67 -11.21 1.26 13.30
N ILE A 68 -10.18 2.03 13.65
CA ILE A 68 -9.27 2.64 12.66
C ILE A 68 -8.58 1.55 11.85
N ASN A 69 -8.08 0.52 12.53
CA ASN A 69 -7.31 -0.57 11.94
C ASN A 69 -8.11 -1.34 10.89
N LEU A 70 -9.39 -1.63 11.19
CA LEU A 70 -10.33 -2.26 10.27
C LEU A 70 -10.74 -1.34 9.13
N THR A 71 -10.99 -0.05 9.41
CA THR A 71 -11.45 0.92 8.40
C THR A 71 -10.38 1.19 7.33
N LEU A 72 -9.11 1.23 7.74
CA LEU A 72 -7.98 1.50 6.85
C LEU A 72 -7.29 0.22 6.34
N ALA A 73 -7.90 -0.96 6.57
CA ALA A 73 -7.33 -2.22 6.12
C ALA A 73 -7.36 -2.35 4.59
N VAL A 74 -6.31 -2.95 4.02
CA VAL A 74 -6.21 -3.24 2.59
C VAL A 74 -6.59 -4.70 2.35
N LEU A 75 -7.66 -4.90 1.57
CA LEU A 75 -8.17 -6.22 1.21
C LEU A 75 -7.60 -6.67 -0.14
N SER A 76 -7.15 -7.92 -0.22
CA SER A 76 -6.56 -8.48 -1.45
C SER A 76 -6.98 -9.93 -1.63
N SER A 77 -7.74 -10.22 -2.70
CA SER A 77 -8.11 -11.60 -3.04
C SER A 77 -6.92 -12.39 -3.56
N ARG A 78 -6.70 -13.58 -3.00
CA ARG A 78 -5.63 -14.53 -3.31
C ARG A 78 -6.18 -15.95 -3.36
N LYS A 79 -5.35 -16.89 -3.80
CA LYS A 79 -5.67 -18.32 -3.84
C LYS A 79 -4.60 -19.11 -3.10
N ILE A 80 -5.03 -20.18 -2.47
CA ILE A 80 -4.17 -21.10 -1.75
C ILE A 80 -3.46 -22.03 -2.75
N ASP A 81 -2.16 -22.21 -2.57
CA ASP A 81 -1.30 -23.08 -3.35
C ASP A 81 -1.38 -24.55 -2.89
N ASN A 82 -0.71 -25.46 -3.59
CA ASN A 82 -0.61 -26.88 -3.22
C ASN A 82 -0.12 -27.10 -1.78
N GLY A 83 0.79 -26.25 -1.30
CA GLY A 83 1.33 -26.33 0.06
C GLY A 83 0.46 -25.71 1.14
N SER A 84 -0.83 -25.46 0.89
CA SER A 84 -1.74 -24.73 1.80
C SER A 84 -1.28 -23.31 2.19
N CYS A 85 -0.32 -22.75 1.46
CA CYS A 85 0.17 -21.39 1.65
C CYS A 85 -0.45 -20.45 0.64
N LEU A 86 -0.42 -19.15 0.92
CA LEU A 86 -0.83 -18.10 0.01
C LEU A 86 0.34 -17.16 -0.28
N LYS A 87 0.39 -16.63 -1.50
CA LYS A 87 1.41 -15.67 -1.90
C LYS A 87 0.90 -14.24 -1.77
N TYR A 88 1.62 -13.41 -1.02
CA TYR A 88 1.34 -11.99 -0.85
C TYR A 88 2.65 -11.20 -0.88
N GLN A 89 2.71 -10.11 -1.66
CA GLN A 89 3.91 -9.26 -1.79
C GLN A 89 5.23 -10.04 -2.04
N ASN A 90 5.21 -11.03 -2.93
CA ASN A 90 6.34 -11.93 -3.24
C ASN A 90 6.77 -12.91 -2.15
N GLU A 91 6.15 -12.87 -0.98
CA GLU A 91 6.38 -13.80 0.11
C GLU A 91 5.23 -14.81 0.22
N TYR A 92 5.50 -15.91 0.92
CA TYR A 92 4.53 -16.96 1.18
C TYR A 92 4.12 -16.94 2.64
N TYR A 93 2.83 -17.09 2.88
CA TYR A 93 2.25 -17.06 4.21
C TYR A 93 1.39 -18.29 4.45
N LEU A 94 1.43 -18.79 5.68
CA LEU A 94 0.62 -19.91 6.14
C LEU A 94 -0.53 -19.40 7.03
N PRO A 95 -1.78 -19.77 6.76
CA PRO A 95 -2.89 -19.49 7.65
C PRO A 95 -2.72 -20.25 8.96
N VAL A 96 -2.75 -19.55 10.10
CA VAL A 96 -2.70 -20.13 11.43
C VAL A 96 -3.96 -19.78 12.23
N ASN A 97 -4.43 -20.76 13.00
CA ASN A 97 -5.55 -20.58 13.93
C ASN A 97 -5.16 -19.70 15.12
N SER A 98 -6.16 -19.34 15.94
CA SER A 98 -5.96 -18.65 17.23
C SER A 98 -5.00 -19.35 18.19
N HIS A 99 -4.79 -20.66 18.02
CA HIS A 99 -3.87 -21.48 18.81
C HIS A 99 -2.46 -21.56 18.20
N GLY A 100 -2.17 -20.81 17.12
CA GLY A 100 -0.89 -20.88 16.39
C GLY A 100 -0.69 -22.15 15.57
N ILE A 101 -1.74 -22.95 15.39
CA ILE A 101 -1.69 -24.19 14.61
C ILE A 101 -1.96 -23.86 13.15
N ALA A 102 -1.08 -24.33 12.26
CA ALA A 102 -1.23 -24.23 10.82
C ALA A 102 -2.51 -24.91 10.32
N VAL A 103 -3.27 -24.21 9.48
CA VAL A 103 -4.51 -24.71 8.89
C VAL A 103 -4.30 -24.96 7.41
N HIS A 104 -4.64 -26.18 7.01
CA HIS A 104 -4.43 -26.65 5.65
C HIS A 104 -5.73 -26.62 4.86
N HIS A 105 -5.68 -26.01 3.69
CA HIS A 105 -6.81 -25.90 2.78
C HIS A 105 -6.44 -26.48 1.42
N ARG A 106 -7.45 -26.93 0.69
CA ARG A 106 -7.27 -27.46 -0.66
C ARG A 106 -6.74 -26.36 -1.59
N LYS A 107 -5.85 -26.76 -2.52
CA LYS A 107 -5.39 -25.92 -3.62
C LYS A 107 -6.57 -25.25 -4.35
N GLY A 108 -6.45 -23.95 -4.61
CA GLY A 108 -7.43 -23.18 -5.38
C GLY A 108 -8.55 -22.57 -4.54
N THR A 109 -8.60 -22.88 -3.24
CA THR A 109 -9.47 -22.18 -2.28
C THR A 109 -9.20 -20.69 -2.31
N THR A 110 -10.24 -19.87 -2.41
CA THR A 110 -10.17 -18.42 -2.39
C THR A 110 -9.95 -17.91 -0.97
N ALA A 111 -8.96 -17.04 -0.81
CA ALA A 111 -8.57 -16.46 0.46
C ALA A 111 -8.48 -14.93 0.30
N MET A 112 -9.13 -14.17 1.17
CA MET A 112 -8.98 -12.72 1.23
C MET A 112 -7.88 -12.38 2.23
N VAL A 113 -6.77 -11.82 1.75
CA VAL A 113 -5.72 -11.28 2.62
C VAL A 113 -6.16 -9.90 3.11
N ILE A 114 -6.08 -9.69 4.41
CA ILE A 114 -6.40 -8.44 5.09
C ILE A 114 -5.09 -7.92 5.67
N ARG A 115 -4.58 -6.81 5.12
CA ARG A 115 -3.47 -6.07 5.73
C ARG A 115 -4.04 -4.94 6.56
N ALA A 116 -3.97 -5.09 7.87
CA ALA A 116 -4.42 -4.09 8.83
C ALA A 116 -3.53 -2.83 8.74
N PHE A 117 -4.03 -1.70 9.22
CA PHE A 117 -3.31 -0.42 9.24
C PHE A 117 -2.00 -0.47 10.06
N ASN A 118 -2.00 -1.24 11.15
CA ASN A 118 -0.81 -1.51 11.96
C ASN A 118 0.23 -2.41 11.27
N GLY A 119 -0.09 -2.97 10.10
CA GLY A 119 0.79 -3.84 9.32
C GLY A 119 0.59 -5.34 9.56
N GLU A 120 -0.28 -5.74 10.50
CA GLU A 120 -0.59 -7.14 10.73
C GLU A 120 -1.33 -7.76 9.54
N LEU A 121 -1.07 -9.06 9.32
CA LEU A 121 -1.61 -9.81 8.20
C LEU A 121 -2.56 -10.89 8.68
N TYR A 122 -3.75 -10.87 8.11
CA TYR A 122 -4.79 -11.86 8.33
C TYR A 122 -5.28 -12.42 7.01
N SER A 123 -5.94 -13.58 7.05
CA SER A 123 -6.63 -14.13 5.90
C SER A 123 -8.02 -14.60 6.28
N CYS A 124 -9.02 -14.16 5.52
CA CYS A 124 -10.38 -14.67 5.59
C CYS A 124 -10.55 -15.75 4.51
N ILE A 125 -10.84 -16.98 4.94
CA ILE A 125 -11.07 -18.13 4.06
C ILE A 125 -12.46 -18.67 4.40
N GLY A 126 -13.42 -18.48 3.49
CA GLY A 126 -14.83 -18.71 3.79
C GLY A 126 -15.35 -17.71 4.82
N GLU A 127 -15.84 -18.19 5.96
CA GLU A 127 -16.33 -17.37 7.08
C GLU A 127 -15.34 -17.29 8.25
N GLN A 128 -14.15 -17.88 8.09
CA GLN A 128 -13.16 -17.99 9.16
C GLN A 128 -11.96 -17.07 8.89
N VAL A 129 -11.50 -16.41 9.95
CA VAL A 129 -10.34 -15.51 9.94
C VAL A 129 -9.16 -16.20 10.59
N TYR A 130 -8.03 -16.18 9.90
CA TYR A 130 -6.76 -16.77 10.28
C TYR A 130 -5.70 -15.69 10.35
N ALA A 131 -4.73 -15.81 11.26
CA ALA A 131 -3.52 -15.00 11.20
C ALA A 131 -2.60 -15.55 10.11
N LEU A 132 -1.75 -14.70 9.53
CA LEU A 132 -0.79 -15.11 8.51
C LEU A 132 0.63 -15.10 9.07
N GLU A 133 1.24 -16.28 9.12
CA GLU A 133 2.63 -16.44 9.50
C GLU A 133 3.52 -16.52 8.26
N LEU A 134 4.66 -15.82 8.30
CA LEU A 134 5.62 -15.79 7.20
C LEU A 134 6.30 -17.16 7.07
N LEU A 135 6.25 -17.73 5.87
CA LEU A 135 6.90 -18.98 5.53
C LEU A 135 8.25 -18.69 4.86
N LEU A 136 9.34 -18.88 5.62
CA LEU A 136 10.70 -18.52 5.21
C LEU A 136 11.19 -19.30 3.97
N GLU A 137 10.81 -20.58 3.85
CA GLU A 137 11.21 -21.45 2.75
C GLU A 137 10.00 -22.03 2.02
N HIS A 138 9.72 -21.56 0.80
CA HIS A 138 8.72 -22.17 -0.07
C HIS A 138 9.39 -23.05 -1.13
N LYS A 139 8.97 -24.32 -1.20
CA LYS A 139 9.31 -25.23 -2.29
C LYS A 139 8.04 -25.54 -3.09
N PRO A 140 8.06 -25.41 -4.42
CA PRO A 140 6.88 -25.61 -5.25
C PRO A 140 6.41 -27.07 -5.32
N SER A 141 7.29 -28.01 -4.98
CA SER A 141 7.00 -29.44 -5.03
C SER A 141 7.80 -30.17 -3.94
N SER A 142 7.17 -31.19 -3.33
CA SER A 142 7.79 -32.07 -2.37
C SER A 142 8.36 -33.31 -3.07
N LYS A 143 9.66 -33.56 -2.88
CA LYS A 143 10.32 -34.79 -3.38
C LYS A 143 9.75 -36.09 -2.78
N ALA A 144 9.09 -36.01 -1.63
CA ALA A 144 8.59 -37.18 -0.91
C ALA A 144 7.16 -37.58 -1.33
N PHE A 145 6.34 -36.61 -1.74
CA PHE A 145 4.92 -36.83 -2.04
C PHE A 145 4.59 -36.65 -3.52
N ASP A 146 5.27 -35.74 -4.21
CA ASP A 146 5.01 -35.50 -5.61
C ASP A 146 5.77 -36.49 -6.47
N LEU A 147 5.06 -37.08 -7.43
CA LEU A 147 5.66 -37.93 -8.44
C LEU A 147 6.67 -37.11 -9.25
N ALA A 148 7.85 -37.69 -9.51
CA ALA A 148 8.86 -37.08 -10.36
C ALA A 148 8.21 -36.67 -11.69
N THR A 149 8.14 -35.36 -11.94
CA THR A 149 7.53 -34.85 -13.16
C THR A 149 8.41 -35.33 -14.32
N ILE A 150 7.87 -36.20 -15.17
CA ILE A 150 8.57 -36.58 -16.40
C ILE A 150 8.74 -35.28 -17.18
N PRO A 151 9.98 -34.88 -17.54
CA PRO A 151 10.19 -33.66 -18.29
C PRO A 151 9.37 -33.74 -19.57
N GLN A 152 8.40 -32.83 -19.72
CA GLN A 152 7.61 -32.79 -20.95
C GLN A 152 8.58 -32.55 -22.11
N ALA A 153 8.59 -33.45 -23.09
CA ALA A 153 9.42 -33.30 -24.28
C ALA A 153 9.14 -31.92 -24.88
N GLN A 154 10.20 -31.11 -25.03
CA GLN A 154 10.07 -29.78 -25.59
C GLN A 154 9.40 -29.90 -26.96
N LYS A 155 8.24 -29.25 -27.14
CA LYS A 155 7.57 -29.22 -28.43
C LYS A 155 8.53 -28.57 -29.44
N LYS A 156 8.92 -29.32 -30.48
CA LYS A 156 9.75 -28.76 -31.55
C LYS A 156 9.04 -27.54 -32.11
N LYS A 157 9.69 -26.37 -32.02
CA LYS A 157 9.15 -25.13 -32.61
C LYS A 157 9.03 -25.36 -34.12
N TYR A 158 7.82 -25.25 -34.66
CA TYR A 158 7.61 -25.40 -36.10
C TYR A 158 8.34 -24.28 -36.83
N ILE A 159 9.33 -24.65 -37.64
CA ILE A 159 10.03 -23.73 -38.53
C ILE A 159 9.34 -23.85 -39.89
N PRO A 160 8.66 -22.80 -40.37
CA PRO A 160 7.99 -22.87 -41.66
C PRO A 160 9.00 -23.16 -42.79
N PRO A 161 8.62 -23.98 -43.78
CA PRO A 161 9.45 -24.27 -44.95
C PRO A 161 9.67 -23.02 -45.79
N MET A 162 10.68 -23.04 -46.69
CA MET A 162 11.10 -21.85 -47.43
C MET A 162 10.06 -21.35 -48.46
N ASN A 163 9.16 -22.24 -48.88
CA ASN A 163 8.01 -21.94 -49.74
C ASN A 163 6.81 -21.35 -48.99
N HIS A 164 6.88 -21.18 -47.66
CA HIS A 164 5.78 -20.65 -46.88
C HIS A 164 5.58 -19.14 -47.15
N PRO A 165 4.32 -18.65 -47.32
CA PRO A 165 4.04 -17.25 -47.68
C PRO A 165 4.72 -16.21 -46.77
N TRP A 166 4.75 -16.47 -45.46
CA TRP A 166 5.41 -15.58 -44.48
C TRP A 166 6.94 -15.62 -44.48
N LYS A 167 7.58 -16.64 -45.07
CA LYS A 167 9.04 -16.71 -45.19
C LYS A 167 9.55 -16.15 -46.51
N LYS A 168 8.68 -16.04 -47.52
CA LYS A 168 9.02 -15.56 -48.87
C LYS A 168 9.65 -14.16 -48.85
N ALA A 169 9.03 -13.19 -48.17
CA ALA A 169 9.56 -11.83 -48.08
C ALA A 169 10.93 -11.76 -47.38
N SER A 170 11.12 -12.55 -46.30
CA SER A 170 12.40 -12.65 -45.59
C SER A 170 13.48 -13.29 -46.48
N PHE A 171 13.10 -14.30 -47.27
CA PHE A 171 14.00 -14.98 -48.21
C PHE A 171 14.40 -14.05 -49.35
N GLU A 172 13.47 -13.30 -49.94
CA GLU A 172 13.75 -12.31 -50.99
C GLU A 172 14.69 -11.21 -50.48
N LYS A 173 14.48 -10.73 -49.25
CA LYS A 173 15.38 -9.76 -48.62
C LYS A 173 16.79 -10.32 -48.41
N TYR A 174 16.89 -11.57 -47.94
CA TYR A 174 18.16 -12.28 -47.79
C TYR A 174 18.86 -12.51 -49.13
N ALA A 175 18.12 -12.93 -50.16
CA ALA A 175 18.66 -13.14 -51.50
C ALA A 175 19.23 -11.84 -52.10
N LYS A 176 18.54 -10.71 -51.92
CA LYS A 176 18.99 -9.39 -52.36
C LYS A 176 20.22 -8.87 -51.59
N SER A 177 20.41 -9.29 -50.34
CA SER A 177 21.60 -8.92 -49.55
C SER A 177 22.84 -9.74 -49.90
N GLN A 178 22.72 -10.83 -50.67
CA GLN A 178 23.89 -11.59 -51.13
C GLN A 178 24.54 -10.87 -52.33
N SER A 179 25.73 -10.31 -52.12
CA SER A 179 26.47 -9.53 -53.12
C SER A 179 26.77 -10.30 -54.41
N HIS A 180 27.08 -11.59 -54.29
CA HIS A 180 27.49 -12.46 -55.40
C HIS A 180 26.34 -12.91 -56.32
N ARG A 181 25.08 -12.59 -55.99
CA ARG A 181 23.90 -12.94 -56.81
C ARG A 181 23.44 -11.83 -57.75
N LYS A 182 24.08 -10.66 -57.72
CA LYS A 182 23.73 -9.52 -58.58
C LYS A 182 24.22 -9.65 -60.03
N ASP A 183 25.15 -10.57 -60.30
CA ASP A 183 25.86 -10.64 -61.58
C ASP A 183 25.39 -11.78 -62.50
N VAL A 184 24.26 -12.42 -62.19
CA VAL A 184 23.63 -13.40 -63.08
C VAL A 184 22.28 -12.82 -63.53
N ALA A 185 22.35 -11.94 -64.53
CA ALA A 185 21.21 -11.50 -65.34
C ALA A 185 21.24 -12.23 -66.68
#